data_AF-A0A7W0YK16-F1
#
_entry.id   AF-A0A7W0YK16-F1
#
_cell.length_a   1.000
_cell.length_b   1.000
_cell.length_c   1.000
_cell.angle_alpha   90.00
_cell.angle_beta   90.00
_cell.angle_gamma   90.00
#
_symmetry.space_group_name_H-M   'P 1'
#
loop_
_entity.id
_entity.type
_entity.pdbx_description
1 polymer ?
#
loop_
_entity_poly.entity_id
_entity_poly.type
_entity_poly.pdbx_seq_one_letter_code
_entity_poly.pdbx_strand_id
1 'polypeptide(L)'
;MTSLAMNEQAEEIADSMVEHAALLRVRSQTLPGGARVIDAGVEVDGGYDAGLALAEVCMGGLGNVAYTPLQVGGTSWPGLTVWTDHPAVACMASQYAGWAISVDKFFAMGSGPLRAHARVEKELFERLGYAEEVDHGVLVLEGRTLPDDAVAEWVAEKARLKPSKLTFVVAPTASLAGGVQISARILETGLHKMEVLGFDVRRVVSGMGAAP
;
A
#
# COMPACT_ATOMS: atom_id res chain seq x y z
N MET A 1 -18.03 6.89 -11.35
CA MET A 1 -17.43 7.62 -10.22
C MET A 1 -16.27 8.42 -10.76
N THR A 2 -16.06 9.63 -10.25
CA THR A 2 -14.83 10.38 -10.54
C THR A 2 -13.65 9.63 -9.90
N SER A 3 -12.56 9.47 -10.64
CA SER A 3 -11.31 8.93 -10.08
C SER A 3 -10.87 9.80 -8.89
N LEU A 4 -10.42 9.17 -7.80
CA LEU A 4 -9.80 9.87 -6.67
C LEU A 4 -8.28 10.01 -6.84
N ALA A 5 -7.75 9.64 -8.01
CA ALA A 5 -6.35 9.79 -8.38
C ALA A 5 -5.38 9.12 -7.38
N MET A 6 -5.74 7.94 -6.87
CA MET A 6 -4.96 7.29 -5.82
C MET A 6 -3.54 6.96 -6.26
N ASN A 7 -3.35 6.54 -7.52
CA ASN A 7 -2.02 6.27 -8.04
C ASN A 7 -1.17 7.53 -8.18
N GLU A 8 -1.77 8.67 -8.53
CA GLU A 8 -1.07 9.96 -8.62
C GLU A 8 -0.64 10.43 -7.22
N GLN A 9 -1.56 10.40 -6.24
CA GLN A 9 -1.24 10.76 -4.86
C GLN A 9 -0.19 9.83 -4.24
N ALA A 10 -0.28 8.52 -4.50
CA ALA A 10 0.73 7.57 -4.03
C ALA A 10 2.09 7.78 -4.71
N GLU A 11 2.12 8.22 -5.96
CA GLU A 11 3.37 8.55 -6.66
C GLU A 11 4.00 9.83 -6.06
N GLU A 12 3.21 10.84 -5.70
CA GLU A 12 3.70 12.03 -4.98
C GLU A 12 4.34 11.66 -3.63
N ILE A 13 3.72 10.74 -2.88
CA ILE A 13 4.29 10.25 -1.61
C ILE A 13 5.58 9.47 -1.90
N ALA A 14 5.60 8.60 -2.92
CA ALA A 14 6.79 7.85 -3.31
C ALA A 14 7.94 8.78 -3.76
N ASP A 15 7.64 9.86 -4.49
CA ASP A 15 8.61 10.89 -4.88
C ASP A 15 9.20 11.57 -3.66
N SER A 16 8.36 11.97 -2.69
CA SER A 16 8.81 12.54 -1.42
C SER A 16 9.69 11.56 -0.64
N MET A 17 9.38 10.26 -0.66
CA MET A 17 10.23 9.24 -0.03
C MET A 17 11.64 9.22 -0.64
N VAL A 18 11.75 9.36 -1.96
CA VAL A 18 13.05 9.40 -2.66
C VAL A 18 13.78 10.71 -2.42
N GLU A 19 13.08 11.85 -2.43
CA GLU A 19 13.66 13.16 -2.14
C GLU A 19 14.27 13.19 -0.73
N HIS A 20 13.61 12.56 0.25
CA HIS A 20 14.04 12.49 1.64
C HIS A 20 14.72 11.16 2.01
N ALA A 21 15.30 10.46 1.04
CA ALA A 21 15.79 9.08 1.20
C ALA A 21 16.71 8.89 2.41
N ALA A 22 17.64 9.81 2.65
CA ALA A 22 18.57 9.74 3.78
C ALA A 22 17.87 9.90 5.14
N LEU A 23 16.86 10.79 5.23
CA LEU A 23 16.09 11.02 6.45
C LEU A 23 15.23 9.80 6.79
N LEU A 24 14.59 9.23 5.77
CA LEU A 24 13.71 8.07 5.90
C LEU A 24 14.46 6.74 5.96
N ARG A 25 15.78 6.75 5.68
CA ARG A 25 16.65 5.57 5.53
C ARG A 25 16.10 4.57 4.51
N VAL A 26 15.61 5.09 3.39
CA VAL A 26 15.15 4.31 2.23
C VAL A 26 16.15 4.44 1.07
N ARG A 27 16.03 3.57 0.07
CA ARG A 27 16.85 3.64 -1.14
C ARG A 27 15.99 3.39 -2.37
N SER A 28 16.22 4.16 -3.43
CA SER A 28 15.57 3.94 -4.72
C SER A 28 16.55 3.40 -5.75
N GLN A 29 16.06 2.54 -6.63
CA GLN A 29 16.75 2.08 -7.82
C GLN A 29 15.77 1.98 -9.00
N THR A 30 16.30 2.08 -10.22
CA THR A 30 15.55 1.82 -11.45
C THR A 30 16.05 0.52 -12.04
N LEU A 31 15.14 -0.41 -12.28
CA LEU A 31 15.45 -1.67 -12.95
C LEU A 31 15.77 -1.43 -14.44
N PRO A 32 16.54 -2.32 -15.11
CA PRO A 32 16.79 -2.24 -16.55
C PRO A 32 15.55 -2.03 -17.43
N GLY A 33 14.42 -2.63 -17.10
CA GLY A 33 13.12 -2.47 -17.78
C GLY A 33 12.41 -1.13 -17.48
N GLY A 34 12.99 -0.31 -16.61
CA GLY A 34 12.56 1.05 -16.29
C GLY A 34 11.67 1.18 -15.05
N ALA A 35 11.23 0.07 -14.44
CA ALA A 35 10.44 0.13 -13.22
C ALA A 35 11.25 0.72 -12.06
N ARG A 36 10.62 1.55 -11.23
CA ARG A 36 11.21 2.12 -10.03
C ARG A 36 10.96 1.20 -8.84
N VAL A 37 11.99 0.97 -8.03
CA VAL A 37 11.90 0.17 -6.80
C VAL A 37 12.43 1.01 -5.64
N ILE A 38 11.60 1.22 -4.62
CA ILE A 38 11.93 1.89 -3.37
C ILE A 38 12.02 0.81 -2.29
N ASP A 39 13.24 0.55 -1.85
CA ASP A 39 13.55 -0.32 -0.72
C ASP A 39 13.39 0.47 0.58
N ALA A 40 12.42 0.06 1.40
CA ALA A 40 12.11 0.66 2.69
C ALA A 40 12.38 -0.28 3.88
N GLY A 41 13.11 -1.38 3.67
CA GLY A 41 13.40 -2.31 4.77
C GLY A 41 14.07 -3.64 4.43
N VAL A 42 14.43 -3.90 3.16
CA VAL A 42 15.04 -5.16 2.72
C VAL A 42 16.56 -5.12 2.90
N GLU A 43 17.25 -4.18 2.25
CA GLU A 43 18.71 -4.01 2.40
C GLU A 43 19.07 -2.73 3.17
N VAL A 44 18.06 -1.95 3.56
CA VAL A 44 18.18 -0.73 4.36
C VAL A 44 17.31 -0.83 5.61
N ASP A 45 17.59 -0.01 6.62
CA ASP A 45 16.85 -0.05 7.89
C ASP A 45 15.39 0.40 7.76
N GLY A 46 15.10 1.32 6.84
CA GLY A 46 13.83 2.06 6.82
C GLY A 46 13.61 2.84 8.12
N GLY A 47 12.37 2.96 8.58
CA GLY A 47 12.10 3.64 9.84
C GLY A 47 10.62 3.86 10.08
N TYR A 48 10.32 4.57 11.16
CA TYR A 48 8.96 4.96 11.51
C TYR A 48 8.32 5.84 10.44
N ASP A 49 8.99 6.93 10.04
CA ASP A 49 8.48 7.83 9.01
C ASP A 49 8.40 7.17 7.63
N ALA A 50 9.33 6.27 7.30
CA ALA A 50 9.21 5.44 6.10
C ALA A 50 7.99 4.51 6.15
N GLY A 51 7.66 3.99 7.34
CA GLY A 51 6.47 3.21 7.60
C GLY A 51 5.17 4.01 7.49
N LEU A 52 5.15 5.27 7.95
CA LEU A 52 4.01 6.17 7.76
C LEU A 52 3.77 6.41 6.27
N ALA A 53 4.81 6.81 5.53
CA ALA A 53 4.71 7.02 4.08
C ALA A 53 4.25 5.74 3.37
N LEU A 54 4.79 4.57 3.74
CA LEU A 54 4.38 3.28 3.19
C LEU A 54 2.90 2.98 3.44
N ALA A 55 2.39 3.29 4.64
CA ALA A 55 0.98 3.12 4.99
C ALA A 55 0.08 4.06 4.17
N GLU A 56 0.47 5.31 3.99
CA GLU A 56 -0.26 6.31 3.18
C GLU A 56 -0.27 5.91 1.69
N VAL A 57 0.86 5.42 1.16
CA VAL A 57 0.93 4.81 -0.19
C VAL A 57 -0.02 3.63 -0.29
N CYS A 58 -0.05 2.72 0.70
CA CYS A 58 -1.00 1.61 0.70
C CYS A 58 -2.45 2.11 0.63
N MET A 59 -2.78 3.18 1.35
CA MET A 59 -4.12 3.79 1.35
C MET A 59 -4.39 4.68 0.12
N GLY A 60 -3.45 4.78 -0.83
CA GLY A 60 -3.61 5.54 -2.06
C GLY A 60 -3.68 7.06 -1.84
N GLY A 61 -3.03 7.57 -0.79
CA GLY A 61 -3.10 8.98 -0.39
C GLY A 61 -4.43 9.42 0.23
N LEU A 62 -5.43 8.54 0.30
CA LEU A 62 -6.76 8.86 0.84
C LEU A 62 -6.89 8.60 2.35
N GLY A 63 -5.82 8.12 2.99
CA GLY A 63 -5.76 7.81 4.40
C GLY A 63 -4.73 8.67 5.11
N ASN A 64 -4.99 8.96 6.37
CA ASN A 64 -4.06 9.66 7.25
C ASN A 64 -3.60 8.69 8.34
N VAL A 65 -2.31 8.75 8.68
CA VAL A 65 -1.70 7.91 9.71
C VAL A 65 -0.87 8.79 10.63
N ALA A 66 -1.09 8.70 11.94
CA ALA A 66 -0.32 9.47 12.91
C ALA A 66 0.11 8.60 14.08
N TYR A 67 1.34 8.80 14.55
CA TYR A 67 1.78 8.22 15.82
C TYR A 67 1.02 8.84 16.99
N THR A 68 0.43 7.98 17.81
CA THR A 68 -0.22 8.39 19.05
C THR A 68 0.16 7.42 20.17
N PRO A 69 0.31 7.90 21.41
CA PRO A 69 0.29 7.01 22.56
C PRO A 69 -1.09 6.33 22.68
N LEU A 70 -1.10 5.03 22.97
CA LEU A 70 -2.29 4.22 23.22
C LEU A 70 -2.27 3.65 24.63
N GLN A 71 -3.42 3.57 25.28
CA GLN A 71 -3.56 2.96 26.61
C GLN A 71 -3.91 1.47 26.45
N VAL A 72 -3.00 0.59 26.84
CA VAL A 72 -3.20 -0.87 26.82
C VAL A 72 -2.90 -1.42 28.21
N GLY A 73 -3.94 -1.96 28.87
CA GLY A 73 -3.81 -2.52 30.22
C GLY A 73 -3.41 -1.50 31.29
N GLY A 74 -3.76 -0.22 31.11
CA GLY A 74 -3.39 0.86 32.04
C GLY A 74 -1.97 1.42 31.84
N THR A 75 -1.24 0.92 30.84
CA THR A 75 0.09 1.41 30.47
C THR A 75 0.01 2.14 29.13
N SER A 76 0.79 3.22 28.99
CA SER A 76 0.95 3.94 27.73
C SER A 76 1.95 3.21 26.82
N TRP A 77 1.52 2.86 25.61
CA TRP A 77 2.34 2.26 24.56
C TRP A 77 2.40 3.17 23.34
N PRO A 78 3.48 3.14 22.54
CA PRO A 78 3.44 3.68 21.19
C PRO A 78 2.33 3.00 20.37
N GLY A 79 1.76 3.72 19.42
CA GLY A 79 0.78 3.19 18.49
C GLY A 79 0.47 4.18 17.38
N LEU A 80 -0.54 3.84 16.59
CA LEU A 80 -0.99 4.58 15.43
C LEU A 80 -2.48 4.89 15.56
N THR A 81 -2.89 6.07 15.11
CA THR A 81 -4.28 6.38 14.74
C THR A 81 -4.33 6.52 13.24
N VAL A 82 -5.32 5.88 12.62
CA VAL A 82 -5.56 5.88 11.18
C VAL A 82 -6.97 6.37 10.93
N TRP A 83 -7.17 7.26 9.96
CA TRP A 83 -8.51 7.69 9.56
C TRP A 83 -8.62 8.02 8.07
N THR A 84 -9.84 7.91 7.54
CA THR A 84 -10.18 8.25 6.15
C THR A 84 -11.68 8.51 6.00
N ASP A 85 -12.02 9.43 5.08
CA ASP A 85 -13.40 9.68 4.61
C ASP A 85 -13.74 8.88 3.33
N HIS A 86 -12.85 7.98 2.92
CA HIS A 86 -13.03 7.09 1.76
C HIS A 86 -12.75 5.62 2.12
N PRO A 87 -13.33 5.06 3.19
CA PRO A 87 -12.90 3.79 3.77
C PRO A 87 -12.97 2.62 2.78
N ALA A 88 -14.06 2.46 2.02
CA ALA A 88 -14.16 1.38 1.04
C ALA A 88 -13.06 1.47 -0.04
N VAL A 89 -12.74 2.68 -0.51
CA VAL A 89 -11.75 2.90 -1.57
C VAL A 89 -10.33 2.80 -1.00
N ALA A 90 -10.00 3.60 0.01
CA ALA A 90 -8.68 3.62 0.65
C ALA A 90 -8.28 2.25 1.22
N CYS A 91 -9.21 1.58 1.91
CA CYS A 91 -8.92 0.29 2.56
C CYS A 91 -9.05 -0.90 1.59
N MET A 92 -10.14 -1.03 0.84
CA MET A 92 -10.36 -2.26 0.04
C MET A 92 -9.83 -2.15 -1.38
N ALA A 93 -10.01 -1.01 -2.06
CA ALA A 93 -9.55 -0.81 -3.43
C ALA A 93 -8.03 -0.55 -3.52
N SER A 94 -7.41 -0.10 -2.42
CA SER A 94 -5.97 0.19 -2.35
C SER A 94 -5.27 -0.64 -1.26
N GLN A 95 -5.47 -0.35 0.03
CA GLN A 95 -4.64 -0.88 1.12
C GLN A 95 -4.64 -2.40 1.21
N TYR A 96 -5.79 -3.05 1.04
CA TYR A 96 -5.97 -4.50 1.15
C TYR A 96 -4.91 -5.25 0.34
N ALA A 97 -4.25 -6.21 0.99
CA ALA A 97 -3.22 -7.04 0.37
C ALA A 97 -3.86 -8.18 -0.44
N GLY A 98 -4.66 -7.81 -1.46
CA GLY A 98 -5.47 -8.74 -2.23
C GLY A 98 -4.76 -9.38 -3.43
N TRP A 99 -3.63 -8.83 -3.87
CA TRP A 99 -2.96 -9.28 -5.09
C TRP A 99 -1.70 -10.10 -4.77
N ALA A 100 -1.81 -11.43 -4.89
CA ALA A 100 -0.63 -12.29 -4.80
C ALA A 100 0.28 -12.14 -6.03
N ILE A 101 1.52 -11.71 -5.82
CA ILE A 101 2.55 -11.59 -6.86
C ILE A 101 3.43 -12.84 -6.78
N SER A 102 3.38 -13.70 -7.80
CA SER A 102 4.09 -14.98 -7.82
C SER A 102 4.75 -15.18 -9.18
N VAL A 103 6.08 -15.06 -9.22
CA VAL A 103 6.91 -15.16 -10.42
C VAL A 103 8.14 -15.99 -10.08
N ASP A 104 8.26 -17.17 -10.68
CA ASP A 104 9.30 -18.15 -10.36
C ASP A 104 9.44 -18.43 -8.85
N LYS A 105 10.50 -17.90 -8.22
CA LYS A 105 10.77 -18.04 -6.78
C LYS A 105 10.36 -16.79 -5.98
N PHE A 106 9.99 -15.71 -6.65
CA PHE A 106 9.52 -14.50 -6.03
C PHE A 106 8.06 -14.67 -5.59
N PHE A 107 7.80 -14.33 -4.32
CA PHE A 107 6.45 -14.26 -3.77
C PHE A 107 6.34 -13.04 -2.85
N ALA A 108 5.32 -12.22 -3.06
CA ALA A 108 4.95 -11.13 -2.19
C ALA A 108 3.44 -10.86 -2.24
N MET A 109 2.90 -10.34 -1.15
CA MET A 109 1.54 -9.81 -1.16
C MET A 109 1.57 -8.35 -1.62
N GLY A 110 0.77 -8.05 -2.65
CA GLY A 110 0.62 -6.74 -3.26
C GLY A 110 -0.53 -5.95 -2.66
N SER A 111 -0.21 -4.74 -2.21
CA SER A 111 -1.13 -3.70 -1.71
C SER A 111 -0.97 -2.42 -2.54
N GLY A 112 -1.86 -1.46 -2.38
CA GLY A 112 -1.74 -0.13 -2.96
C GLY A 112 -2.57 0.08 -4.23
N PRO A 113 -2.51 1.30 -4.78
CA PRO A 113 -3.54 1.81 -5.68
C PRO A 113 -3.48 1.25 -7.09
N LEU A 114 -2.35 0.63 -7.51
CA LEU A 114 -2.27 -0.05 -8.80
C LEU A 114 -3.34 -1.16 -8.91
N ARG A 115 -3.77 -1.75 -7.79
CA ARG A 115 -4.85 -2.74 -7.76
C ARG A 115 -6.14 -2.20 -8.38
N ALA A 116 -6.49 -0.93 -8.14
CA ALA A 116 -7.68 -0.29 -8.72
C ALA A 116 -7.61 -0.09 -10.24
N HIS A 117 -6.40 -0.09 -10.80
CA HIS A 117 -6.17 -0.07 -12.24
C HIS A 117 -6.13 -1.47 -12.85
N ALA A 118 -5.32 -2.36 -12.26
CA ALA A 118 -5.12 -3.71 -12.76
C ALA A 118 -6.39 -4.56 -12.65
N ARG A 119 -7.09 -4.43 -11.51
CA ARG A 119 -8.34 -5.12 -11.16
C ARG A 119 -8.25 -6.64 -11.32
N VAL A 120 -7.16 -7.22 -10.81
CA VAL A 120 -6.94 -8.68 -10.85
C VAL A 120 -7.98 -9.39 -9.97
N GLU A 121 -8.34 -8.81 -8.83
CA GLU A 121 -9.40 -9.27 -7.92
C GLU A 121 -10.79 -8.86 -8.42
N LYS A 122 -11.21 -9.41 -9.58
CA LYS A 122 -12.42 -8.99 -10.32
C LYS A 122 -13.66 -8.84 -9.44
N GLU A 123 -13.99 -9.86 -8.65
CA GLU A 123 -15.21 -9.84 -7.84
C GLU A 123 -15.21 -8.73 -6.78
N LEU A 124 -14.04 -8.45 -6.18
CA LEU A 124 -13.90 -7.36 -5.20
C LEU A 124 -14.17 -6.01 -5.88
N PHE A 125 -13.53 -5.75 -7.02
CA PHE A 125 -13.70 -4.48 -7.75
C PHE A 125 -15.10 -4.30 -8.34
N GLU A 126 -15.76 -5.39 -8.75
CA GLU A 126 -17.19 -5.38 -9.14
C GLU A 126 -18.09 -4.99 -7.96
N ARG A 127 -17.88 -5.58 -6.77
CA ARG A 127 -18.64 -5.24 -5.55
C ARG A 127 -18.41 -3.79 -5.12
N LEU A 128 -17.16 -3.32 -5.14
CA LEU A 128 -16.81 -1.95 -4.81
C LEU A 128 -17.35 -0.95 -5.85
N GLY A 129 -17.51 -1.36 -7.11
CA GLY A 129 -17.90 -0.48 -8.21
C GLY A 129 -16.89 0.63 -8.47
N TYR A 130 -15.62 0.42 -8.10
CA TYR A 130 -14.54 1.40 -8.17
C TYR A 130 -13.45 0.93 -9.12
N ALA A 131 -12.85 1.85 -9.86
CA ALA A 131 -11.82 1.59 -10.84
C ALA A 131 -11.03 2.88 -11.11
N GLU A 132 -9.74 2.74 -11.43
CA GLU A 132 -8.93 3.81 -11.99
C GLU A 132 -8.37 3.41 -13.37
N GLU A 133 -8.13 4.42 -14.21
CA GLU A 133 -7.37 4.32 -15.45
C GLU A 133 -6.23 5.33 -15.34
N VAL A 134 -5.00 4.83 -15.38
CA VAL A 134 -3.80 5.60 -15.04
C VAL A 134 -2.68 5.28 -16.01
N ASP A 135 -1.75 6.21 -16.19
CA ASP A 135 -0.55 6.01 -16.99
C ASP A 135 0.63 5.51 -16.17
N HIS A 136 0.61 5.72 -14.85
CA HIS A 136 1.62 5.25 -13.89
C HIS A 136 0.94 4.60 -12.69
N GLY A 137 1.54 3.55 -12.15
CA GLY A 137 0.96 2.74 -11.08
C GLY A 137 1.91 2.50 -9.93
N VAL A 138 1.41 2.62 -8.70
CA VAL A 138 2.18 2.35 -7.48
C VAL A 138 1.68 1.08 -6.80
N LEU A 139 2.60 0.15 -6.51
CA LEU A 139 2.32 -1.09 -5.81
C LEU A 139 3.26 -1.27 -4.62
N VAL A 140 2.69 -1.58 -3.46
CA VAL A 140 3.44 -1.94 -2.26
C VAL A 140 3.59 -3.46 -2.21
N LEU A 141 4.81 -3.94 -1.98
CA LEU A 141 5.11 -5.36 -1.85
C LEU A 141 5.58 -5.67 -0.44
N GLU A 142 4.82 -6.50 0.27
CA GLU A 142 5.30 -7.06 1.53
C GLU A 142 6.17 -8.29 1.24
N GLY A 143 7.49 -8.12 1.39
CA GLY A 143 8.46 -9.14 1.00
C GLY A 143 9.88 -8.84 1.46
N ARG A 144 10.71 -9.88 1.51
CA ARG A 144 12.14 -9.81 1.91
C ARG A 144 13.11 -9.80 0.72
N THR A 145 12.58 -9.73 -0.49
CA THR A 145 13.33 -9.76 -1.73
C THR A 145 12.81 -8.61 -2.57
N LEU A 146 13.71 -7.82 -3.15
CA LEU A 146 13.32 -6.77 -4.09
C LEU A 146 12.83 -7.39 -5.41
N PRO A 147 11.80 -6.83 -6.07
CA PRO A 147 11.38 -7.30 -7.39
C PRO A 147 12.48 -7.05 -8.42
N ASP A 148 12.60 -7.96 -9.38
CA ASP A 148 13.46 -7.82 -10.56
C ASP A 148 12.61 -7.49 -11.81
N ASP A 149 13.26 -7.44 -12.98
CA ASP A 149 12.58 -7.14 -14.24
C ASP A 149 11.49 -8.17 -14.58
N ALA A 150 11.68 -9.45 -14.25
CA ALA A 150 10.68 -10.47 -14.52
C ALA A 150 9.41 -10.25 -13.69
N VAL A 151 9.56 -9.87 -12.42
CA VAL A 151 8.44 -9.46 -11.55
C VAL A 151 7.77 -8.19 -12.11
N ALA A 152 8.57 -7.19 -12.48
CA ALA A 152 8.06 -5.92 -13.01
C ALA A 152 7.28 -6.10 -14.32
N GLU A 153 7.79 -6.90 -15.25
CA GLU A 153 7.13 -7.27 -16.51
C GLU A 153 5.82 -8.00 -16.27
N TRP A 154 5.81 -8.98 -15.36
CA TRP A 154 4.60 -9.72 -15.02
C TRP A 154 3.52 -8.81 -14.43
N VAL A 155 3.87 -7.93 -13.49
CA VAL A 155 2.94 -6.95 -12.92
C VAL A 155 2.44 -5.99 -14.00
N ALA A 156 3.34 -5.50 -14.86
CA ALA A 156 3.01 -4.58 -15.94
C ALA A 156 2.01 -5.18 -16.94
N GLU A 157 2.20 -6.46 -17.32
CA GLU A 157 1.27 -7.18 -18.20
C GLU A 157 -0.14 -7.24 -17.60
N LYS A 158 -0.26 -7.62 -16.31
CA LYS A 158 -1.55 -7.69 -15.61
C LYS A 158 -2.20 -6.32 -15.43
N ALA A 159 -1.38 -5.30 -15.16
CA ALA A 159 -1.81 -3.92 -15.07
C ALA A 159 -2.13 -3.30 -16.44
N ARG A 160 -1.68 -3.89 -17.54
CA ARG A 160 -1.74 -3.30 -18.91
C ARG A 160 -0.95 -1.99 -19.02
N LEU A 161 0.17 -1.91 -18.29
CA LEU A 161 1.12 -0.82 -18.32
C LEU A 161 2.47 -1.30 -18.88
N LYS A 162 3.41 -0.36 -19.10
CA LYS A 162 4.81 -0.70 -19.35
C LYS A 162 5.55 -0.81 -18.02
N PRO A 163 6.61 -1.62 -17.88
CA PRO A 163 7.40 -1.69 -16.64
C PRO A 163 7.92 -0.31 -16.20
N SER A 164 8.34 0.53 -17.15
CA SER A 164 8.74 1.94 -16.92
C SER A 164 7.66 2.85 -16.33
N LYS A 165 6.45 2.34 -16.14
CA LYS A 165 5.30 3.06 -15.56
C LYS A 165 4.93 2.53 -14.18
N LEU A 166 5.76 1.66 -13.61
CA LEU A 166 5.54 1.07 -12.29
C LEU A 166 6.53 1.63 -11.27
N THR A 167 5.99 1.96 -10.10
CA THR A 167 6.75 2.19 -8.87
C THR A 167 6.40 1.09 -7.87
N PHE A 168 7.41 0.39 -7.37
CA PHE A 168 7.28 -0.55 -6.27
C PHE A 168 7.83 0.08 -4.99
N VAL A 169 7.11 -0.08 -3.87
CA VAL A 169 7.64 0.21 -2.53
C VAL A 169 7.66 -1.08 -1.73
N VAL A 170 8.81 -1.44 -1.16
CA VAL A 170 9.04 -2.79 -0.62
C VAL A 170 9.51 -2.72 0.82
N ALA A 171 8.86 -3.47 1.71
CA ALA A 171 9.34 -3.68 3.07
C ALA A 171 8.97 -5.09 3.56
N PRO A 172 9.84 -5.77 4.32
CA PRO A 172 9.51 -7.06 4.92
C PRO A 172 8.69 -6.87 6.21
N THR A 173 7.88 -7.87 6.56
CA THR A 173 7.12 -7.92 7.82
C THR A 173 8.00 -7.64 9.05
N ALA A 174 9.23 -8.19 9.07
CA ALA A 174 10.20 -8.02 10.14
C ALA A 174 11.11 -6.78 9.93
N SER A 175 10.50 -5.61 9.72
CA SER A 175 11.18 -4.31 9.64
C SER A 175 10.35 -3.23 10.34
N LEU A 176 10.94 -2.06 10.60
CA LEU A 176 10.22 -0.93 11.18
C LEU A 176 9.08 -0.45 10.26
N ALA A 177 9.37 -0.26 8.97
CA ALA A 177 8.37 0.17 7.99
C ALA A 177 7.26 -0.90 7.82
N GLY A 178 7.64 -2.18 7.80
CA GLY A 178 6.71 -3.31 7.75
C GLY A 178 5.77 -3.36 8.95
N GLY A 179 6.29 -3.22 10.18
CA GLY A 179 5.47 -3.20 11.39
C GLY A 179 4.46 -2.06 11.39
N VAL A 180 4.90 -0.85 11.02
CA VAL A 180 4.05 0.34 10.96
C VAL A 180 2.93 0.19 9.93
N GLN A 181 3.23 -0.24 8.70
CA GLN A 181 2.19 -0.39 7.68
C GLN A 181 1.17 -1.47 8.05
N ILE A 182 1.59 -2.53 8.76
CA ILE A 182 0.68 -3.57 9.24
C ILE A 182 -0.25 -3.02 10.32
N SER A 183 0.28 -2.34 11.33
CA SER A 183 -0.56 -1.70 12.36
C SER A 183 -1.50 -0.66 11.75
N ALA A 184 -1.08 0.04 10.69
CA ALA A 184 -1.91 1.00 9.97
C ALA A 184 -3.10 0.37 9.20
N ARG A 185 -3.19 -0.96 9.11
CA ARG A 185 -4.34 -1.69 8.51
C ARG A 185 -5.51 -1.86 9.46
N ILE A 186 -5.48 -1.24 10.64
CA ILE A 186 -6.54 -1.39 11.65
C ILE A 186 -7.95 -1.14 11.11
N LEU A 187 -8.11 -0.15 10.22
CA LEU A 187 -9.38 0.08 9.52
C LEU A 187 -9.67 -1.00 8.47
N GLU A 188 -8.69 -1.30 7.62
CA GLU A 188 -8.83 -2.29 6.55
C GLU A 188 -9.27 -3.65 7.07
N THR A 189 -8.70 -4.13 8.17
CA THR A 189 -9.12 -5.43 8.76
C THR A 189 -10.61 -5.45 9.15
N GLY A 190 -11.13 -4.34 9.68
CA GLY A 190 -12.56 -4.20 10.00
C GLY A 190 -13.42 -4.19 8.75
N LEU A 191 -13.03 -3.42 7.72
CA LEU A 191 -13.72 -3.34 6.44
C LEU A 191 -13.70 -4.68 5.69
N HIS A 192 -12.56 -5.36 5.66
CA HIS A 192 -12.44 -6.68 5.06
C HIS A 192 -13.32 -7.69 5.79
N LYS A 193 -13.39 -7.64 7.13
CA LYS A 193 -14.30 -8.52 7.89
C LYS A 193 -15.77 -8.23 7.58
N MET A 194 -16.16 -6.96 7.48
CA MET A 194 -17.52 -6.58 7.07
C MET A 194 -17.86 -7.15 5.69
N GLU A 195 -16.95 -7.01 4.73
CA GLU A 195 -17.10 -7.53 3.37
C GLU A 195 -17.27 -9.06 3.36
N VAL A 196 -16.41 -9.79 4.08
CA VAL A 196 -16.49 -11.26 4.23
C VAL A 196 -17.81 -11.72 4.87
N LEU A 197 -18.41 -10.89 5.74
CA LEU A 197 -19.71 -11.15 6.34
C LEU A 197 -20.90 -10.74 5.45
N GLY A 198 -20.63 -10.26 4.22
CA GLY A 198 -21.66 -9.86 3.26
C GLY A 198 -22.22 -8.45 3.46
N PHE A 199 -21.57 -7.62 4.30
CA PHE A 199 -21.95 -6.22 4.43
C PHE A 199 -21.41 -5.41 3.24
N ASP A 200 -22.26 -4.53 2.70
CA ASP A 200 -21.85 -3.58 1.65
C ASP A 200 -20.98 -2.48 2.25
N VAL A 201 -19.66 -2.66 2.19
CA VAL A 201 -18.65 -1.73 2.73
C VAL A 201 -18.73 -0.32 2.14
N ARG A 202 -19.38 -0.12 0.98
CA ARG A 202 -19.60 1.21 0.39
C ARG A 202 -20.57 2.06 1.22
N ARG A 203 -21.28 1.45 2.17
CA ARG A 203 -22.15 2.14 3.13
C ARG A 203 -21.38 2.74 4.31
N VAL A 204 -20.10 2.40 4.48
CA VAL A 204 -19.26 3.04 5.49
C VAL A 204 -18.84 4.41 4.96
N VAL A 205 -19.24 5.47 5.66
CA VAL A 205 -19.00 6.86 5.23
C VAL A 205 -17.58 7.30 5.54
N SER A 206 -17.15 7.12 6.79
CA SER A 206 -15.80 7.43 7.27
C SER A 206 -15.37 6.37 8.29
N GLY A 207 -14.07 6.25 8.51
CA GLY A 207 -13.52 5.34 9.52
C GLY A 207 -12.35 5.96 10.26
N MET A 208 -12.24 5.66 11.55
CA MET A 208 -11.04 5.90 12.36
C MET A 208 -10.76 4.69 13.23
N GLY A 209 -9.48 4.30 13.35
CA GLY A 209 -9.05 3.16 14.16
C GLY A 209 -7.67 3.42 14.75
N ALA A 210 -7.32 2.65 15.79
CA ALA A 210 -6.01 2.73 16.42
C ALA A 210 -5.46 1.36 16.76
N ALA A 211 -4.14 1.18 16.57
CA ALA A 211 -3.43 -0.06 16.85
C ALA A 211 -2.02 0.24 17.39
N PRO A 212 -1.52 -0.56 18.36
CA PRO A 212 -0.15 -0.45 18.84
C PRO A 212 0.89 -0.82 17.77
#